data_AF-A0A228I3S4-F1
#
_entry.id   AF-A0A228I3S4-F1
#
_cell.length_a   1.000
_cell.length_b   1.000
_cell.length_c   1.000
_cell.angle_alpha   90.00
_cell.angle_beta   90.00
_cell.angle_gamma   90.00
#
_symmetry.space_group_name_H-M   'P 1'
#
loop_
_entity.id
_entity.type
_entity.pdbx_description
1 polymer ?
#
loop_
_entity_poly.entity_id
_entity_poly.type
_entity_poly.pdbx_seq_one_letter_code
_entity_poly.pdbx_strand_id
1 'polypeptide(L)'
;MKTAKLAALFVTATLSLGMATQAAFAQTHTQGKTRTQVVNELKQAQHDGVVPVSKTQYPPTGELVARNKELHGISVHGGEKKPQTDNHDNLTAQQ
;
A
#
# COMPACT_ATOMS: atom_id res chain seq x y z
N MET A 1 46.75 60.48 -22.32
CA MET A 1 45.77 59.68 -23.11
C MET A 1 46.22 58.23 -23.12
N LYS A 2 45.26 57.28 -23.09
CA LYS A 2 45.38 55.80 -23.19
C LYS A 2 45.52 55.09 -21.84
N THR A 3 44.41 54.91 -21.10
CA THR A 3 43.34 53.88 -21.20
C THR A 3 43.53 52.79 -20.14
N ALA A 4 42.69 52.94 -19.11
CA ALA A 4 42.25 52.02 -18.09
C ALA A 4 42.78 50.58 -18.16
N LYS A 5 43.46 50.19 -17.07
CA LYS A 5 43.75 48.82 -16.68
C LYS A 5 42.42 48.07 -16.54
N LEU A 6 42.12 47.24 -17.54
CA LEU A 6 40.93 46.41 -17.61
C LEU A 6 40.94 45.36 -16.49
N ALA A 7 40.00 45.56 -15.57
CA ALA A 7 39.20 44.53 -14.94
C ALA A 7 39.97 43.37 -14.27
N ALA A 8 40.50 43.69 -13.09
CA ALA A 8 40.65 42.73 -12.02
C ALA A 8 39.28 42.14 -11.63
N LEU A 9 39.30 40.84 -11.28
CA LEU A 9 38.27 40.08 -10.58
C LEU A 9 36.91 39.98 -11.28
N PHE A 10 36.42 38.76 -11.50
CA PHE A 10 35.27 38.24 -10.73
C PHE A 10 34.79 36.90 -11.34
N VAL A 11 34.88 35.87 -10.49
CA VAL A 11 33.93 34.75 -10.38
C VAL A 11 33.95 33.72 -11.50
N THR A 12 34.81 32.72 -11.31
CA THR A 12 34.51 31.31 -11.58
C THR A 12 33.19 30.93 -10.89
N ALA A 13 32.07 31.07 -11.60
CA ALA A 13 30.76 30.62 -11.15
C ALA A 13 30.71 29.09 -11.25
N THR A 14 31.16 28.43 -10.19
CA THR A 14 30.86 27.03 -9.91
C THR A 14 29.35 26.90 -9.70
N LEU A 15 28.66 26.28 -10.65
CA LEU A 15 27.23 26.01 -10.57
C LEU A 15 26.99 24.85 -9.58
N SER A 16 27.05 25.19 -8.30
CA SER A 16 26.68 24.34 -7.18
C SER A 16 25.15 24.24 -7.07
N LEU A 17 24.52 23.43 -7.94
CA LEU A 17 23.11 23.05 -7.78
C LEU A 17 23.00 21.98 -6.68
N GLY A 18 23.12 22.42 -5.43
CA GLY A 18 22.89 21.62 -4.24
C GLY A 18 21.71 22.18 -3.45
N MET A 19 20.70 21.32 -3.24
CA MET A 19 19.72 21.38 -2.14
C MET A 19 18.66 22.50 -2.27
N ALA A 20 17.37 22.32 -2.01
CA ALA A 20 16.55 21.19 -1.62
C ALA A 20 15.09 21.65 -1.73
N THR A 21 14.21 20.83 -2.30
CA THR A 21 12.80 20.79 -1.89
C THR A 21 12.28 19.35 -2.01
N GLN A 22 12.93 18.43 -1.29
CA GLN A 22 12.27 17.18 -0.91
C GLN A 22 11.24 17.49 0.17
N ALA A 23 10.08 18.00 -0.22
CA ALA A 23 8.97 18.25 0.69
C ALA A 23 7.64 18.07 -0.06
N ALA A 24 7.34 16.84 -0.47
CA ALA A 24 6.00 16.46 -0.92
C ALA A 24 5.48 15.18 -0.24
N PHE A 25 6.13 14.71 0.82
CA PHE A 25 5.47 13.86 1.82
C PHE A 25 5.06 14.75 2.99
N ALA A 26 4.21 15.74 2.72
CA ALA A 26 3.40 16.32 3.78
C ALA A 26 2.61 15.15 4.36
N GLN A 27 3.01 14.69 5.55
CA GLN A 27 2.25 13.75 6.36
C GLN A 27 0.94 14.46 6.71
N THR A 28 0.00 14.45 5.79
CA THR A 28 -1.40 14.67 6.08
C THR A 28 -1.71 13.61 7.12
N HIS A 29 -1.92 14.03 8.37
CA HIS A 29 -2.57 13.23 9.41
C HIS A 29 -4.02 12.99 8.96
N THR A 30 -4.18 12.27 7.86
CA THR A 30 -5.42 11.57 7.58
C THR A 30 -5.51 10.55 8.69
N GLN A 31 -6.54 10.65 9.50
CA GLN A 31 -6.86 9.64 10.49
C GLN A 31 -6.96 8.31 9.73
N GLY A 32 -5.94 7.47 9.88
CA GLY A 32 -5.86 6.19 9.20
C GLY A 32 -7.04 5.30 9.58
N LYS A 33 -7.23 4.21 8.82
CA LYS A 33 -8.28 3.24 9.12
C LYS A 33 -8.18 2.79 10.58
N THR A 34 -9.31 2.78 11.28
CA THR A 34 -9.36 2.23 12.64
C THR A 34 -9.07 0.73 12.60
N ARG A 35 -8.62 0.16 13.72
CA ARG A 35 -8.40 -1.30 13.80
C ARG A 35 -9.66 -2.07 13.39
N THR A 36 -10.83 -1.62 13.82
CA THR A 36 -12.12 -2.21 13.46
C THR A 36 -12.36 -2.18 11.95
N GLN A 37 -12.04 -1.07 11.28
CA GLN A 37 -12.16 -0.96 9.83
C GLN A 37 -11.21 -1.92 9.11
N VAL A 38 -9.94 -1.98 9.53
CA VAL A 38 -8.95 -2.90 8.94
C VAL A 38 -9.39 -4.36 9.10
N VAL A 39 -9.87 -4.73 10.29
CA VAL A 39 -10.36 -6.09 10.56
C VAL A 39 -11.55 -6.42 9.65
N ASN A 40 -12.49 -5.49 9.46
CA ASN A 40 -13.64 -5.72 8.58
C ASN A 40 -13.22 -5.88 7.12
N GLU A 41 -12.25 -5.10 6.65
CA GLU A 41 -11.72 -5.25 5.31
C GLU A 41 -10.97 -6.57 5.11
N LEU A 42 -10.22 -7.03 6.12
CA LEU A 42 -9.53 -8.31 6.05
C LEU A 42 -10.53 -9.48 6.00
N LYS A 43 -11.63 -9.41 6.74
CA LYS A 43 -12.72 -10.40 6.64
C LYS A 43 -13.29 -10.46 5.23
N GLN A 44 -13.59 -9.29 4.66
CA GLN A 44 -14.09 -9.21 3.29
C GLN A 44 -13.07 -9.76 2.29
N ALA A 45 -11.79 -9.40 2.43
CA ALA A 45 -10.72 -9.90 1.57
C ALA A 45 -10.54 -11.42 1.68
N GLN A 46 -10.73 -12.00 2.86
CA GLN A 46 -10.66 -13.44 3.08
C GLN A 46 -11.85 -14.16 2.44
N HIS A 47 -13.06 -13.60 2.57
CA HIS A 47 -14.27 -14.08 1.89
C HIS A 47 -14.13 -14.04 0.37
N ASP A 48 -13.57 -12.95 -0.16
CA ASP A 48 -13.31 -12.79 -1.58
C ASP A 48 -12.16 -13.68 -2.10
N GLY A 49 -11.39 -14.31 -1.21
CA GLY A 49 -10.28 -15.21 -1.55
C GLY A 49 -9.00 -14.47 -1.98
N VAL A 50 -8.95 -13.15 -1.85
CA VAL A 50 -7.81 -12.33 -2.31
C VAL A 50 -6.66 -12.28 -1.30
N VAL A 51 -6.86 -12.79 -0.08
CA VAL A 51 -5.79 -12.94 0.91
C VAL A 51 -4.84 -14.05 0.45
N PRO A 52 -3.56 -13.75 0.17
CA PRO A 52 -2.61 -14.76 -0.26
C PRO A 52 -2.26 -15.71 0.89
N VAL A 53 -2.16 -17.00 0.59
CA VAL A 53 -1.85 -18.05 1.57
C VAL A 53 -0.38 -17.99 2.00
N SER A 54 0.51 -17.46 1.15
CA SER A 54 1.92 -17.33 1.44
C SER A 54 2.50 -16.00 0.95
N LYS A 55 3.61 -15.57 1.56
CA LYS A 55 4.26 -14.29 1.27
C LYS A 55 4.91 -14.23 -0.13
N THR A 56 5.12 -15.39 -0.77
CA THR A 56 5.76 -15.48 -2.09
C THR A 56 4.75 -15.47 -3.24
N GLN A 57 3.46 -15.60 -2.93
CA GLN A 57 2.38 -15.71 -3.92
C GLN A 57 1.64 -14.37 -4.08
N TYR A 58 2.41 -13.29 -4.23
CA TYR A 58 1.89 -11.95 -4.46
C TYR A 58 2.36 -11.38 -5.81
N PRO A 59 1.45 -10.82 -6.63
CA PRO A 59 0.00 -10.78 -6.45
C PRO A 59 -0.65 -12.16 -6.67
N PRO A 60 -1.79 -12.47 -6.01
CA PRO A 60 -2.47 -13.74 -6.20
C PRO A 60 -3.02 -13.85 -7.63
N THR A 61 -2.85 -15.02 -8.27
CA THR A 61 -3.46 -15.30 -9.56
C THR A 61 -4.96 -15.54 -9.42
N GLY A 62 -5.73 -15.38 -10.49
CA GLY A 62 -7.18 -15.62 -10.46
C GLY A 62 -7.55 -17.04 -10.01
N GLU A 63 -6.74 -18.04 -10.37
CA GLU A 63 -6.90 -19.43 -9.91
C GLU A 63 -6.71 -19.58 -8.41
N LEU A 64 -5.69 -18.91 -7.85
CA LEU A 64 -5.46 -18.91 -6.40
C LEU A 64 -6.61 -18.21 -5.67
N VAL A 65 -7.13 -17.10 -6.20
CA VAL A 65 -8.30 -16.43 -5.64
C VAL A 65 -9.52 -17.34 -5.64
N ALA A 66 -9.82 -18.02 -6.75
CA ALA A 66 -10.93 -18.95 -6.87
C ALA A 66 -10.80 -20.12 -5.89
N ARG A 67 -9.62 -20.73 -5.80
CA ARG A 67 -9.31 -21.80 -4.84
C ARG A 67 -9.49 -21.33 -3.40
N ASN A 68 -8.96 -20.16 -3.05
CA ASN A 68 -9.06 -19.64 -1.69
C ASN A 68 -10.51 -19.37 -1.31
N LYS A 69 -11.31 -18.82 -2.23
CA LYS A 69 -12.74 -18.61 -2.06
C LYS A 69 -13.51 -19.91 -1.85
N GLU A 70 -13.18 -20.96 -2.63
CA GLU A 70 -13.77 -22.29 -2.45
C GLU A 70 -13.43 -22.89 -1.08
N LEU A 71 -12.14 -22.86 -0.71
CA LEU A 71 -11.69 -23.37 0.60
C LEU A 71 -12.34 -22.62 1.76
N HIS A 72 -12.48 -21.30 1.62
CA HIS A 72 -13.18 -20.47 2.59
C HIS A 72 -14.66 -20.86 2.69
N GLY A 73 -15.36 -21.00 1.56
CA GLY A 73 -16.75 -21.46 1.52
C GLY A 73 -16.95 -22.85 2.14
N ILE A 74 -16.02 -23.78 1.93
CA ILE A 74 -16.08 -25.13 2.54
C ILE A 74 -15.85 -25.05 4.06
N SER A 75 -14.85 -24.28 4.50
CA SER A 75 -14.40 -24.28 5.90
C SER A 75 -15.30 -23.43 6.81
N VAL A 76 -15.81 -22.32 6.28
CA VAL A 76 -16.56 -21.31 7.05
C VAL A 76 -18.07 -21.45 6.83
N HIS A 77 -18.48 -21.79 5.60
CA HIS A 77 -19.89 -21.81 5.16
C HIS A 77 -20.39 -23.22 4.77
N GLY A 78 -19.67 -24.29 5.15
CA GLY A 78 -20.12 -25.66 4.92
C GLY A 78 -20.32 -26.06 3.44
N GLY A 79 -19.68 -25.37 2.50
CA GLY A 79 -19.77 -25.67 1.07
C GLY A 79 -21.00 -25.08 0.37
N GLU A 80 -21.61 -24.04 0.95
CA GLU A 80 -22.65 -23.28 0.28
C GLU A 80 -22.19 -22.76 -1.10
N LYS A 81 -23.10 -22.74 -2.08
CA LYS A 81 -22.76 -22.38 -3.48
C LYS A 81 -22.45 -20.89 -3.66
N LYS A 82 -23.01 -20.02 -2.81
CA LYS A 82 -22.87 -18.56 -2.88
C LYS A 82 -22.90 -17.95 -1.48
N PRO A 83 -21.91 -18.28 -0.63
CA PRO A 83 -21.88 -17.76 0.74
C PRO A 83 -21.83 -16.24 0.69
N GLN A 84 -22.65 -15.59 1.51
CA GLN A 84 -22.60 -14.13 1.69
C GLN A 84 -21.63 -13.80 2.81
N THR A 85 -21.12 -12.57 2.83
CA THR A 85 -20.33 -12.13 3.99
C THR A 85 -21.26 -12.03 5.20
N ASP A 86 -21.02 -12.81 6.24
CA ASP A 86 -21.94 -12.90 7.38
C ASP A 86 -21.22 -13.15 8.72
N ASN A 87 -21.96 -13.65 9.72
CA ASN A 87 -21.42 -13.87 11.05
C ASN A 87 -20.36 -14.98 11.11
N HIS A 88 -20.35 -15.92 10.17
CA HIS A 88 -19.37 -17.00 10.11
C HIS A 88 -17.96 -16.48 9.77
N ASP A 89 -17.85 -15.34 9.09
CA ASP A 89 -16.57 -14.69 8.77
C ASP A 89 -15.92 -13.98 9.97
N ASN A 90 -16.61 -13.92 11.11
CA ASN A 90 -16.12 -13.23 12.31
C ASN A 90 -15.24 -14.11 13.23
N LEU A 91 -14.96 -15.36 12.87
CA LEU A 91 -14.48 -16.38 13.81
C LEU A 91 -13.00 -16.25 14.27
N THR A 92 -12.19 -15.35 13.71
CA THR A 92 -10.73 -15.35 13.98
C THR A 92 -10.06 -13.99 14.19
N ALA A 93 -10.77 -12.96 14.65
CA ALA A 93 -10.18 -11.64 14.94
C ALA A 93 -9.80 -11.40 16.43
N GLN A 94 -9.84 -12.43 17.29
CA GLN A 94 -9.62 -12.29 18.75
C GLN A 94 -8.39 -13.06 19.31
N GLN A 95 -7.41 -13.45 18.50
CA GLN A 95 -6.15 -14.02 19.01
C GLN A 95 -5.07 -12.96 19.17
#